data_AF-A0A1G0Y023-F1
#
_entry.id   AF-A0A1G0Y023-F1
#
_cell.length_a   1.000
_cell.length_b   1.000
_cell.length_c   1.000
_cell.angle_alpha   90.00
_cell.angle_beta   90.00
_cell.angle_gamma   90.00
#
_symmetry.space_group_name_H-M   'P 1'
#
loop_
_entity.id
_entity.type
_entity.pdbx_description
1 polymer ?
#
loop_
_entity_poly.entity_id
_entity_poly.type
_entity_poly.pdbx_seq_one_letter_code
_entity_poly.pdbx_strand_id
1 'polypeptide(L)'
;MTKVKKVPGYIRIDTVHQGDQDKQKGVYHINAVDEVTQFEVICSVEKISEAYLIPVLEELLAAFPFVILNFHSDNGSEYINQVVAKLLNKLHIEMTKSRSRHSNDNALAESKNGAIVRKYLGYTHIAQKWAPLINEFNRQHLVPYLNFHRPCYFAEIKIDAKGKEKKFILIAT
;
A
#
# COMPACT_ATOMS: atom_id res chain seq x y z
N MET A 1 -26.55 5.98 13.96
CA MET A 1 -25.31 6.21 13.21
C MET A 1 -25.45 5.59 11.84
N THR A 2 -25.52 6.43 10.80
CA THR A 2 -25.61 5.99 9.40
C THR A 2 -24.32 5.24 9.05
N LYS A 3 -24.42 3.94 8.75
CA LYS A 3 -23.28 3.16 8.26
C LYS A 3 -22.81 3.80 6.95
N VAL A 4 -21.65 4.43 6.94
CA VAL A 4 -21.00 4.84 5.69
C VAL A 4 -20.74 3.55 4.91
N LYS A 5 -21.37 3.42 3.74
CA LYS A 5 -21.15 2.28 2.84
C LYS A 5 -19.73 2.42 2.30
N LYS A 6 -18.80 1.61 2.79
CA LYS A 6 -17.46 1.51 2.20
C LYS A 6 -17.58 0.83 0.83
N VAL A 7 -16.92 1.39 -0.18
CA VAL A 7 -16.83 0.84 -1.55
C VAL A 7 -15.35 0.65 -1.90
N PRO A 8 -14.99 -0.29 -2.80
CA PRO A 8 -13.62 -0.41 -3.29
C PRO A 8 -13.13 0.88 -3.95
N GLY A 9 -11.81 1.08 -3.93
CA GLY A 9 -11.13 2.22 -4.55
C GLY A 9 -10.56 3.23 -3.55
N TYR A 10 -10.63 2.97 -2.25
CA TYR A 10 -9.97 3.81 -1.24
C TYR A 10 -8.71 3.10 -0.78
N ILE A 11 -7.56 3.60 -1.23
CA ILE A 11 -6.27 2.91 -1.09
C ILE A 11 -5.46 3.53 0.05
N ARG A 12 -5.05 2.72 1.02
CA ARG A 12 -4.07 3.07 2.06
C ARG A 12 -2.67 2.83 1.54
N ILE A 13 -1.76 3.77 1.75
CA ILE A 13 -0.38 3.70 1.29
C ILE A 13 0.54 3.88 2.47
N ASP A 14 1.56 3.02 2.51
CA ASP A 14 2.70 3.22 3.37
C ASP A 14 3.99 2.86 2.64
N THR A 15 5.09 3.48 3.05
CA THR A 15 6.40 3.21 2.47
C THR A 15 7.38 2.78 3.55
N VAL A 16 8.11 1.71 3.30
CA VAL A 16 9.13 1.21 4.22
C VAL A 16 10.45 1.01 3.49
N HIS A 17 11.58 1.25 4.15
CA HIS A 17 12.89 1.00 3.56
C HIS A 17 13.63 -0.17 4.23
N GLN A 18 14.53 -0.80 3.48
CA GLN A 18 15.39 -1.89 3.95
C GLN A 18 16.60 -1.36 4.72
N GLY A 19 16.34 -0.58 5.76
CA GLY A 19 17.36 -0.03 6.64
C GLY A 19 18.42 0.82 5.93
N ASP A 20 19.46 1.15 6.69
CA ASP A 20 20.64 1.88 6.22
C ASP A 20 21.89 1.06 6.54
N GLN A 21 22.83 0.99 5.62
CA GLN A 21 24.14 0.37 5.83
C GLN A 21 25.23 1.29 5.31
N ASP A 22 26.22 1.61 6.14
CA ASP A 22 27.34 2.50 5.78
C ASP A 22 26.89 3.85 5.18
N LYS A 23 25.82 4.43 5.76
CA LYS A 23 25.14 5.66 5.29
C LYS A 23 24.46 5.54 3.93
N GLN A 24 24.40 4.34 3.34
CA GLN A 24 23.64 4.07 2.13
C GLN A 24 22.25 3.55 2.51
N LYS A 25 21.23 4.15 1.91
CA LYS A 25 19.84 3.73 2.04
C LYS A 25 19.65 2.37 1.37
N GLY A 26 18.81 1.53 1.94
CA GLY A 26 18.33 0.30 1.31
C GLY A 26 17.19 0.55 0.32
N VAL A 27 16.72 -0.53 -0.32
CA VAL A 27 15.54 -0.52 -1.19
C VAL A 27 14.32 0.01 -0.44
N TYR A 28 13.51 0.83 -1.13
CA TYR A 28 12.21 1.28 -0.65
C TYR A 28 11.09 0.38 -1.19
N HIS A 29 10.12 0.08 -0.35
CA HIS A 29 8.91 -0.68 -0.70
C HIS A 29 7.69 0.19 -0.45
N ILE A 30 6.86 0.36 -1.47
CA ILE A 30 5.58 1.05 -1.40
C ILE A 30 4.51 -0.04 -1.32
N ASN A 31 3.74 -0.03 -0.23
CA ASN A 31 2.62 -0.93 -0.04
C ASN A 31 1.31 -0.16 -0.16
N ALA A 32 0.44 -0.61 -1.07
CA ALA A 32 -0.85 -0.01 -1.35
C ALA A 32 -1.97 -1.03 -1.15
N VAL A 33 -2.94 -0.70 -0.28
CA VAL A 33 -3.97 -1.64 0.19
C VAL A 33 -5.35 -1.00 0.07
N ASP A 34 -6.27 -1.64 -0.63
CA ASP A 34 -7.67 -1.20 -0.65
C ASP A 34 -8.39 -1.50 0.67
N GLU A 35 -9.15 -0.53 1.18
CA GLU A 35 -9.81 -0.63 2.47
C GLU A 35 -10.90 -1.71 2.54
N VAL A 36 -11.53 -2.05 1.42
CA VAL A 36 -12.71 -2.92 1.39
C VAL A 36 -12.35 -4.33 0.95
N THR A 37 -11.74 -4.44 -0.22
CA THR A 37 -11.33 -5.71 -0.83
C THR A 37 -10.08 -6.26 -0.19
N GLN A 38 -9.29 -5.41 0.50
CA GLN A 38 -7.97 -5.75 1.04
C GLN A 38 -6.96 -6.14 -0.05
N PHE A 39 -7.27 -5.86 -1.32
CA PHE A 39 -6.39 -6.04 -2.45
C PHE A 39 -5.12 -5.23 -2.24
N GLU A 40 -3.98 -5.87 -2.38
CA GLU A 40 -2.68 -5.36 -1.96
C GLU A 40 -1.70 -5.39 -3.12
N VAL A 41 -1.08 -4.24 -3.38
CA VAL A 41 -0.05 -4.07 -4.40
C VAL A 41 1.23 -3.58 -3.71
N ILE A 42 2.32 -4.28 -3.94
CA ILE A 42 3.63 -3.96 -3.38
C ILE A 42 4.59 -3.71 -4.53
N CYS A 43 5.23 -2.55 -4.49
CA CYS A 43 6.24 -2.16 -5.47
C CYS A 43 7.54 -1.77 -4.78
N SER A 44 8.67 -1.94 -5.47
CA SER A 44 9.99 -1.61 -4.95
C SER A 44 10.70 -0.57 -5.82
N VAL A 45 11.35 0.39 -5.18
CA VAL A 45 12.04 1.49 -5.87
C VAL A 45 13.42 1.73 -5.28
N GLU A 46 14.38 2.05 -6.14
CA GLU A 46 15.75 2.33 -5.72
C GLU A 46 15.83 3.63 -4.92
N LYS A 47 15.22 4.70 -5.42
CA LYS A 47 15.42 6.06 -4.92
C LYS A 47 14.12 6.84 -4.87
N ILE A 48 14.05 7.78 -3.94
CA ILE A 48 12.93 8.71 -3.78
C ILE A 48 13.17 9.92 -4.69
N SER A 49 13.02 9.71 -6.00
CA SER A 49 12.96 10.82 -6.97
C SER A 49 11.95 10.50 -8.05
N GLU A 50 11.36 11.52 -8.67
CA GLU A 50 10.26 11.35 -9.63
C GLU A 50 10.63 10.39 -10.76
N ALA A 51 11.86 10.45 -11.27
CA ALA A 51 12.33 9.58 -12.35
C ALA A 51 12.29 8.08 -12.00
N TYR A 52 12.50 7.73 -10.73
CA TYR A 52 12.45 6.33 -10.27
C TYR A 52 11.05 5.96 -9.76
N LEU A 53 10.31 6.92 -9.20
CA LEU A 53 9.00 6.69 -8.64
C LEU A 53 7.91 6.59 -9.71
N ILE A 54 7.89 7.49 -10.70
CA ILE A 54 6.78 7.58 -11.67
C ILE A 54 6.50 6.23 -12.35
N PRO A 55 7.49 5.53 -12.96
CA PRO A 55 7.21 4.27 -13.65
C PRO A 55 6.63 3.21 -12.70
N VAL A 56 7.17 3.13 -11.49
CA VAL A 56 6.74 2.17 -10.46
C VAL A 56 5.33 2.49 -9.95
N LEU A 57 5.00 3.77 -9.80
CA LEU A 57 3.67 4.21 -9.39
C LEU A 57 2.63 4.00 -10.49
N GLU A 58 2.99 4.17 -11.76
CA GLU A 58 2.11 3.85 -12.90
C GLU A 58 1.77 2.34 -12.93
N GLU A 59 2.77 1.48 -12.72
CA GLU A 59 2.56 0.03 -12.57
C GLU A 59 1.64 -0.29 -11.39
N LEU A 60 1.86 0.36 -10.25
CA LEU A 60 1.03 0.19 -9.05
C LEU A 60 -0.43 0.56 -9.32
N LEU A 61 -0.67 1.69 -10.00
CA LEU A 61 -2.01 2.15 -10.36
C LEU A 61 -2.71 1.16 -11.31
N ALA A 62 -1.98 0.64 -12.29
CA ALA A 62 -2.50 -0.30 -13.28
C ALA A 62 -2.81 -1.69 -12.69
N ALA A 63 -2.22 -2.05 -11.55
CA ALA A 63 -2.39 -3.36 -10.93
C ALA A 63 -3.76 -3.53 -10.24
N PHE A 64 -4.45 -2.44 -9.88
CA PHE A 64 -5.76 -2.53 -9.24
C PHE A 64 -6.85 -2.89 -10.26
N PRO A 65 -7.65 -3.95 -10.04
CA PRO A 65 -8.67 -4.40 -10.99
C PRO A 65 -9.97 -3.57 -10.93
N PHE A 66 -9.94 -2.39 -10.31
CA PHE A 66 -11.08 -1.51 -10.11
C PHE A 66 -10.67 -0.04 -10.12
N VAL A 67 -11.65 0.84 -10.26
CA VAL A 67 -11.42 2.29 -10.25
C VAL A 67 -10.95 2.71 -8.86
N ILE A 68 -9.75 3.28 -8.82
CA ILE A 68 -9.26 3.97 -7.64
C ILE A 68 -10.05 5.28 -7.51
N LEU A 69 -10.57 5.53 -6.33
CA LEU A 69 -11.31 6.75 -5.97
C LEU A 69 -10.43 7.70 -5.18
N ASN A 70 -9.52 7.16 -4.37
CA ASN A 70 -8.74 7.97 -3.45
C ASN A 70 -7.51 7.29 -2.87
N PHE A 71 -6.57 8.11 -2.41
CA PHE A 71 -5.39 7.67 -1.67
C PHE A 71 -5.34 8.27 -0.27
N HIS A 72 -4.91 7.44 0.68
CA HIS A 72 -4.63 7.84 2.05
C HIS A 72 -3.22 7.37 2.42
N SER A 73 -2.32 8.31 2.65
CA SER A 73 -0.98 8.04 3.18
C SER A 73 -0.96 8.48 4.64
N ASP A 74 -0.09 7.88 5.46
CA ASP A 74 0.18 8.45 6.78
C ASP A 74 0.75 9.88 6.67
N ASN A 75 0.44 10.69 7.68
CA ASN A 75 1.12 11.95 8.01
C ASN A 75 2.43 11.71 8.76
N GLY A 76 2.94 10.48 8.81
CA GLY A 76 4.32 10.23 9.19
C GLY A 76 5.20 11.28 8.54
N SER A 77 5.98 12.01 9.35
CA SER A 77 6.83 13.12 8.90
C SER A 77 7.93 12.66 7.93
N GLU A 78 7.96 11.37 7.60
CA GLU A 78 8.80 10.80 6.58
C GLU A 78 8.50 11.41 5.22
N TYR A 79 9.47 12.19 4.76
CA TYR A 79 9.52 12.85 3.46
C TYR A 79 9.05 11.96 2.29
N ILE A 80 9.33 10.65 2.35
CA ILE A 80 8.97 9.69 1.31
C ILE A 80 7.46 9.58 1.10
N ASN A 81 6.69 9.45 2.17
CA ASN A 81 5.24 9.26 2.11
C ASN A 81 4.56 10.49 1.49
N GLN A 82 5.06 11.68 1.79
CA GLN A 82 4.59 12.93 1.18
C GLN A 82 4.89 13.01 -0.33
N VAL A 83 6.10 12.60 -0.74
CA VAL A 83 6.49 12.57 -2.17
C VAL A 83 5.63 11.56 -2.94
N VAL A 84 5.46 10.35 -2.40
CA VAL A 84 4.64 9.28 -3.02
C VAL A 84 3.18 9.72 -3.14
N ALA A 85 2.59 10.25 -2.07
CA ALA A 85 1.20 10.73 -2.09
C ALA A 85 1.00 11.87 -3.11
N LYS A 86 1.93 12.81 -3.19
CA LYS A 86 1.88 13.91 -4.16
C LYS A 86 1.93 13.40 -5.61
N LEU A 87 2.84 12.47 -5.91
CA LEU A 87 2.98 11.90 -7.25
C LEU A 87 1.77 11.05 -7.64
N LEU A 88 1.27 10.22 -6.73
CA LEU A 88 0.07 9.41 -7.00
C LEU A 88 -1.16 10.28 -7.25
N ASN A 89 -1.34 11.35 -6.49
CA ASN A 89 -2.40 12.30 -6.78
C ASN A 89 -2.27 12.93 -8.17
N LYS A 90 -1.07 13.35 -8.55
CA LYS A 90 -0.81 13.92 -9.88
C LYS A 90 -1.17 12.92 -10.98
N LEU A 91 -0.61 11.71 -10.92
CA LEU A 91 -0.86 10.65 -11.91
C LEU A 91 -2.34 10.26 -11.95
N HIS A 92 -2.99 10.16 -10.79
CA HIS A 92 -4.40 9.81 -10.72
C HIS A 92 -5.31 10.87 -11.33
N ILE A 93 -5.03 12.16 -11.08
CA ILE A 93 -5.75 13.27 -11.71
C ILE A 93 -5.55 13.24 -13.23
N GLU A 94 -4.32 13.01 -13.69
CA GLU A 94 -3.99 12.90 -15.13
C GLU A 94 -4.75 11.74 -15.80
N MET A 95 -4.87 10.60 -15.13
CA MET A 95 -5.58 9.41 -15.65
C MET A 95 -7.11 9.54 -15.59
N THR A 96 -7.67 10.14 -14.53
CA THR A 96 -9.13 10.12 -14.27
C THR A 96 -9.84 11.44 -14.56
N LYS A 97 -9.10 12.53 -14.79
CA LYS A 97 -9.63 13.91 -14.81
C LYS A 97 -10.46 14.28 -13.56
N SER A 98 -10.26 13.56 -12.45
CA SER A 98 -11.03 13.72 -11.22
C SER A 98 -10.16 14.28 -10.09
N ARG A 99 -10.76 14.94 -9.08
CA ARG A 99 -10.03 15.48 -7.93
C ARG A 99 -9.97 14.46 -6.81
N SER A 100 -8.75 14.05 -6.45
CA SER A 100 -8.46 13.27 -5.24
C SER A 100 -8.82 14.07 -3.97
N ARG A 101 -9.29 13.39 -2.92
CA ARG A 101 -9.58 13.98 -1.60
C ARG A 101 -8.59 13.43 -0.58
N HIS A 102 -8.13 14.20 0.39
CA HIS A 102 -7.29 13.63 1.45
C HIS A 102 -8.13 13.25 2.68
N SER A 103 -7.83 12.11 3.29
CA SER A 103 -8.39 11.70 4.58
C SER A 103 -7.37 10.83 5.33
N ASN A 104 -7.34 10.96 6.66
CA ASN A 104 -6.28 10.42 7.52
C ASN A 104 -6.78 9.17 8.26
N ASP A 105 -6.23 8.01 7.92
CA ASP A 105 -6.23 6.79 8.77
C ASP A 105 -5.26 5.74 8.17
N ASN A 106 -4.13 5.37 8.78
CA ASN A 106 -3.13 4.49 8.11
C ASN A 106 -2.82 3.16 8.82
N ALA A 107 -3.57 2.81 9.88
CA ALA A 107 -3.28 1.61 10.67
C ALA A 107 -3.30 0.30 9.85
N LEU A 108 -4.03 0.28 8.72
CA LEU A 108 -4.13 -0.89 7.84
C LEU A 108 -2.83 -1.18 7.07
N ALA A 109 -2.27 -0.19 6.38
CA ALA A 109 -1.08 -0.38 5.56
C ALA A 109 0.17 -0.65 6.41
N GLU A 110 0.30 0.04 7.56
CA GLU A 110 1.38 -0.19 8.53
C GLU A 110 1.39 -1.65 9.01
N SER A 111 0.22 -2.17 9.39
CA SER A 111 0.11 -3.54 9.87
C SER A 111 0.38 -4.58 8.77
N LYS A 112 0.03 -4.27 7.51
CA LYS A 112 0.34 -5.09 6.33
C LYS A 112 1.84 -5.17 6.06
N ASN A 113 2.58 -4.09 6.29
CA ASN A 113 4.03 -4.08 6.11
C ASN A 113 4.74 -5.11 6.99
N GLY A 114 4.34 -5.25 8.25
CA GLY A 114 4.84 -6.31 9.13
C GLY A 114 4.46 -7.71 8.64
N ALA A 115 3.19 -7.91 8.25
CA ALA A 115 2.65 -9.22 7.91
C ALA A 115 3.16 -9.76 6.57
N ILE A 116 3.44 -8.87 5.61
CA ILE A 116 3.79 -9.22 4.23
C ILE A 116 5.23 -8.79 3.91
N VAL A 117 5.48 -7.48 3.80
CA VAL A 117 6.79 -6.97 3.32
C VAL A 117 7.94 -7.51 4.16
N ARG A 118 7.85 -7.38 5.49
CA ARG A 118 8.89 -7.85 6.41
C ARG A 118 8.96 -9.37 6.52
N LYS A 119 7.85 -10.07 6.28
CA LYS A 119 7.83 -11.53 6.29
C LYS A 119 8.56 -12.14 5.11
N TYR A 120 8.42 -11.58 3.92
CA TYR A 120 9.04 -12.11 2.70
C TYR A 120 10.44 -11.55 2.44
N LEU A 121 10.66 -10.28 2.74
CA LEU A 121 11.91 -9.58 2.41
C LEU A 121 12.80 -9.33 3.63
N GLY A 122 12.32 -9.66 4.84
CA GLY A 122 13.07 -9.47 6.08
C GLY A 122 13.23 -8.02 6.51
N TYR A 123 14.09 -7.84 7.51
CA TYR A 123 14.49 -6.55 8.08
C TYR A 123 15.92 -6.16 7.72
N THR A 124 16.68 -7.06 7.10
CA THR A 124 18.08 -6.86 6.77
C THR A 124 18.24 -5.85 5.64
N HIS A 125 19.39 -5.17 5.63
CA HIS A 125 19.69 -4.24 4.55
C HIS A 125 19.71 -4.95 3.19
N ILE A 126 19.06 -4.32 2.21
CA ILE A 126 19.12 -4.73 0.80
C ILE A 126 19.52 -3.52 -0.01
N ALA A 127 20.63 -3.63 -0.75
CA ALA A 127 21.16 -2.53 -1.55
C ALA A 127 20.17 -2.10 -2.65
N GLN A 128 20.06 -0.77 -2.84
CA GLN A 128 19.10 -0.15 -3.76
C GLN A 128 19.11 -0.72 -5.18
N LYS A 129 20.29 -1.08 -5.71
CA LYS A 129 20.45 -1.68 -7.06
C LYS A 129 19.61 -2.94 -7.32
N TRP A 130 19.11 -3.59 -6.27
CA TRP A 130 18.29 -4.78 -6.37
C TRP A 130 16.79 -4.46 -6.47
N ALA A 131 16.37 -3.19 -6.32
CA ALA A 131 14.96 -2.84 -6.37
C ALA A 131 14.27 -3.27 -7.67
N PRO A 132 14.87 -3.15 -8.88
CA PRO A 132 14.21 -3.62 -10.11
C PRO A 132 13.91 -5.12 -10.08
N LEU A 133 14.85 -5.92 -9.58
CA LEU A 133 14.68 -7.37 -9.47
C LEU A 133 13.58 -7.73 -8.46
N ILE A 134 13.54 -7.02 -7.33
CA ILE A 134 12.50 -7.23 -6.30
C ILE A 134 11.14 -6.75 -6.79
N ASN A 135 11.07 -5.62 -7.49
CA ASN A 135 9.83 -5.11 -8.07
C ASN A 135 9.27 -6.11 -9.08
N GLU A 136 10.14 -6.70 -9.91
CA GLU A 136 9.73 -7.73 -10.87
C GLU A 136 9.20 -8.99 -10.16
N PHE A 137 9.89 -9.47 -9.13
CA PHE A 137 9.41 -10.56 -8.30
C PHE A 137 8.04 -10.23 -7.66
N ASN A 138 7.89 -9.01 -7.15
CA ASN A 138 6.63 -8.60 -6.53
C ASN A 138 5.48 -8.63 -7.54
N ARG A 139 5.71 -8.07 -8.73
CA ARG A 139 4.74 -7.99 -9.82
C ARG A 139 4.35 -9.37 -10.36
N GLN A 140 5.33 -10.24 -10.61
CA GLN A 140 5.10 -11.54 -11.25
C GLN A 140 4.63 -12.62 -10.27
N HIS A 141 5.00 -12.53 -8.99
CA HIS A 141 4.80 -13.63 -8.05
C HIS A 141 4.11 -13.20 -6.76
N LEU A 142 4.66 -12.23 -6.03
CA LEU A 142 4.15 -11.91 -4.69
C LEU A 142 2.73 -11.32 -4.73
N VAL A 143 2.49 -10.30 -5.55
CA VAL A 143 1.18 -9.64 -5.66
C VAL A 143 0.10 -10.61 -6.16
N PRO A 144 0.31 -11.43 -7.21
CA PRO A 144 -0.63 -12.48 -7.58
C PRO A 144 -0.87 -13.49 -6.45
N TYR A 145 0.19 -13.92 -5.75
CA TYR A 145 0.07 -14.83 -4.63
C TYR A 145 -0.79 -14.26 -3.49
N LEU A 146 -0.57 -13.01 -3.11
CA LEU A 146 -1.32 -12.34 -2.06
C LEU A 146 -2.80 -12.22 -2.43
N ASN A 147 -3.11 -11.80 -3.65
CA ASN A 147 -4.49 -11.48 -4.00
C ASN A 147 -5.33 -12.69 -4.43
N PHE A 148 -4.72 -13.75 -4.96
CA PHE A 148 -5.45 -14.91 -5.51
C PHE A 148 -5.24 -16.22 -4.74
N HIS A 149 -4.19 -16.34 -3.94
CA HIS A 149 -3.83 -17.60 -3.29
C HIS A 149 -3.78 -17.51 -1.76
N ARG A 150 -3.37 -16.37 -1.21
CA ARG A 150 -3.29 -16.17 0.24
C ARG A 150 -3.65 -14.73 0.65
N PRO A 151 -4.91 -14.33 0.51
CA PRO A 151 -5.33 -13.00 0.91
C PRO A 151 -5.16 -12.79 2.42
N CYS A 152 -4.55 -11.66 2.77
CA CYS A 152 -4.36 -11.22 4.14
C CYS A 152 -5.41 -10.17 4.46
N TYR A 153 -6.47 -10.57 5.17
CA TYR A 153 -7.58 -9.70 5.54
C TYR A 153 -7.43 -9.15 6.95
N PHE A 154 -7.76 -7.87 7.15
CA PHE A 154 -7.91 -7.29 8.48
C PHE A 154 -9.29 -7.54 9.06
N ALA A 155 -9.32 -7.83 10.37
CA ALA A 155 -10.59 -8.04 11.07
C ALA A 155 -11.25 -6.69 11.39
N GLU A 156 -12.51 -6.54 11.00
CA GLU A 156 -13.36 -5.45 11.48
C GLU A 156 -13.86 -5.74 12.89
N ILE A 157 -13.81 -4.74 13.77
CA ILE A 157 -14.43 -4.82 15.09
C ILE A 157 -15.89 -4.39 14.98
N LYS A 158 -16.81 -5.25 15.39
CA LYS A 158 -18.22 -4.92 15.60
C LYS A 158 -18.56 -5.09 17.07
N ILE A 159 -19.19 -4.07 17.64
CA ILE A 159 -19.71 -4.11 19.00
C ILE A 159 -21.10 -4.78 18.94
N ASP A 160 -21.29 -5.85 19.71
CA ASP A 160 -22.59 -6.50 19.79
C ASP A 160 -23.60 -5.70 20.63
N ALA A 161 -24.86 -6.12 20.64
CA ALA A 161 -25.93 -5.44 21.39
C ALA A 161 -25.69 -5.41 22.91
N LYS A 162 -24.70 -6.16 23.42
CA LYS A 162 -24.30 -6.20 24.83
C LYS A 162 -23.03 -5.40 25.11
N GLY A 163 -22.54 -4.63 24.13
CA GLY A 163 -21.33 -3.80 24.27
C GLY A 163 -20.02 -4.59 24.13
N LYS A 164 -20.05 -5.86 23.71
CA LYS A 164 -18.85 -6.68 23.57
C LYS A 164 -18.27 -6.56 22.17
N GLU A 165 -16.96 -6.29 22.09
CA GLU A 165 -16.23 -6.28 20.82
C GLU A 165 -16.12 -7.69 20.24
N LYS A 166 -16.48 -7.83 18.96
CA LYS A 166 -16.29 -9.04 18.17
C LYS A 166 -15.54 -8.70 16.89
N LYS A 167 -14.47 -9.46 16.61
CA LYS A 167 -13.66 -9.34 15.41
C LYS A 167 -14.25 -10.21 14.30
N PHE A 168 -14.50 -9.63 13.12
CA PHE A 168 -15.01 -10.32 11.94
C PHE A 168 -14.07 -10.09 10.77
N ILE A 169 -13.69 -11.15 10.08
CA ILE A 169 -12.98 -11.05 8.81
C ILE A 169 -14.03 -11.03 7.71
N LEU A 170 -14.22 -9.89 7.04
CA LEU A 170 -15.07 -9.83 5.85
C LEU A 170 -14.27 -10.35 4.67
N ILE A 171 -14.64 -11.53 4.18
CA ILE A 171 -14.22 -12.01 2.87
C ILE A 171 -15.26 -11.43 1.89
N ALA A 172 -14.92 -10.36 1.19
CA ALA A 172 -15.72 -9.91 0.06
C ALA A 172 -15.64 -11.01 -1.01
N THR A 173 -16.74 -11.74 -1.20
CA THR A 173 -16.94 -12.72 -2.27
C THR A 173 -17.78 -12.10 -3.37
#